data_AF-A0A0C1ZA05-F1
#
_entry.id   AF-A0A0C1ZA05-F1
#
_cell.length_a   1.000
_cell.length_b   1.000
_cell.length_c   1.000
_cell.angle_alpha   90.00
_cell.angle_beta   90.00
_cell.angle_gamma   90.00
#
_symmetry.space_group_name_H-M   'P 1'
#
loop_
_entity.id
_entity.type
_entity.pdbx_description
1 polymer ?
#
loop_
_entity_poly.entity_id
_entity_poly.type
_entity_poly.pdbx_seq_one_letter_code
_entity_poly.pdbx_strand_id
1 'polypeptide(L)'
;MGDGDGDGDTNSGDGDGDPGDGDGDGDGDGDGDGDGDGDGDGECLDLDQDGFGNNCPMGTDCDDSDFNNHTVDGCANCADNDGDGYWVGCDTFDENKPGPDCDDADFNVFTPNGCANCTDNDNDGVWVGCDQYGPMKPGPDCDDGNANVGLDDAEEICNGLAENCAGEVDNAPPSEMCPPMGVVAPNVAPQGGWCCDPPAPGQDGCKICGCVEQYYDLDEVVNNGCECQGTSRTSSLAACSNAPQGYLGAIGESEQLQNAVIGTIPQIDNLIGNGREDWYSVDFEENDAIGIRPNTGSIRVSFALNEGNDYRFEVFRSCQGVAFAGSLATQYGVGAPPSREWWFFDNHAAPAPQNDVAWPSKVYIRVFRVQNDKTCNHYQLAVQRVDN
;
A
#
# COMPACT_ATOMS: atom_id res chain seq x y z
N MET A 1 -0.06 -18.30 29.38
CA MET A 1 1.24 -18.57 30.03
C MET A 1 2.22 -17.57 29.46
N GLY A 2 2.51 -16.53 30.23
CA GLY A 2 3.32 -15.40 29.82
C GLY A 2 2.75 -14.12 30.39
N ASP A 3 2.65 -14.07 31.72
CA ASP A 3 2.34 -12.87 32.48
C ASP A 3 3.59 -11.98 32.50
N GLY A 4 3.42 -10.68 32.29
CA GLY A 4 4.49 -9.70 32.25
C GLY A 4 3.96 -8.36 32.73
N ASP A 5 3.82 -8.25 34.06
CA ASP A 5 3.55 -7.02 34.77
C ASP A 5 4.77 -6.09 34.69
N GLY A 6 4.52 -4.81 34.43
CA GLY A 6 5.54 -3.77 34.28
C GLY A 6 4.99 -2.44 34.78
N ASP A 7 4.96 -2.31 36.10
CA ASP A 7 4.59 -1.10 36.83
C ASP A 7 5.75 -0.08 36.76
N GLY A 8 5.43 1.18 36.45
CA GLY A 8 6.40 2.27 36.36
C GLY A 8 5.79 3.59 36.79
N ASP A 9 5.71 3.78 38.10
CA ASP A 9 5.34 5.02 38.79
C ASP A 9 6.33 6.16 38.49
N THR A 10 5.82 7.34 38.08
CA THR A 10 6.39 8.66 38.41
C THR A 10 5.30 9.71 38.25
N ASN A 11 5.08 10.72 39.09
CA ASN A 11 5.49 11.07 40.44
C ASN A 11 4.60 12.29 40.76
N SER A 12 3.59 12.14 41.63
CA SER A 12 2.79 13.27 42.12
C SER A 12 3.48 13.86 43.34
N GLY A 13 3.94 15.10 43.23
CA GLY A 13 4.52 15.87 44.33
C GLY A 13 3.67 17.08 44.65
N ASP A 14 2.68 16.90 45.52
CA ASP A 14 2.12 17.97 46.36
C ASP A 14 3.02 18.12 47.60
N GLY A 15 3.23 19.35 48.09
CA GLY A 15 3.90 19.62 49.36
C GLY A 15 4.41 21.06 49.46
N ASP A 16 3.71 22.05 50.02
CA ASP A 16 3.36 22.31 51.43
C ASP A 16 4.27 23.39 52.05
N GLY A 17 3.66 24.51 52.45
CA GLY A 17 3.95 25.33 53.66
C GLY A 17 5.36 25.86 53.93
N ASP A 18 5.52 27.19 54.07
CA ASP A 18 5.31 27.96 55.32
C ASP A 18 5.86 29.40 55.16
N PRO A 19 5.26 30.44 55.78
CA PRO A 19 5.73 31.82 55.78
C PRO A 19 6.66 32.08 56.98
N GLY A 20 7.84 32.66 56.73
CA GLY A 20 8.83 32.95 57.75
C GLY A 20 9.18 34.43 57.80
N ASP A 21 8.44 35.15 58.64
CA ASP A 21 8.74 36.50 59.10
C ASP A 21 10.02 36.45 59.97
N GLY A 22 11.00 37.30 59.67
CA GLY A 22 12.28 37.34 60.37
C GLY A 22 12.76 38.76 60.57
N ASP A 23 12.22 39.42 61.59
CA ASP A 23 12.72 40.67 62.14
C ASP A 23 14.14 40.47 62.68
N GLY A 24 15.10 41.24 62.17
CA GLY A 24 16.50 41.22 62.57
C GLY A 24 17.01 42.64 62.79
N ASP A 25 16.65 43.23 63.92
CA ASP A 25 17.25 44.45 64.45
C ASP A 25 18.74 44.19 64.76
N GLY A 26 19.62 44.88 64.05
CA GLY A 26 21.07 44.83 64.22
C GLY A 26 21.65 46.24 64.27
N ASP A 27 21.54 46.88 65.43
CA ASP A 27 22.23 48.12 65.76
C ASP A 27 23.75 47.89 65.69
N GLY A 28 24.42 48.64 64.81
CA GLY A 28 25.87 48.60 64.64
C GLY A 28 26.41 49.99 64.33
N ASP A 29 26.47 50.83 65.36
CA ASP A 29 27.19 52.11 65.33
C ASP A 29 28.68 51.85 65.05
N GLY A 30 29.16 52.41 63.95
CA GLY A 30 30.54 52.33 63.50
C GLY A 30 30.97 53.66 62.89
N ASP A 31 31.22 54.63 63.77
CA ASP A 31 31.81 55.93 63.43
C ASP A 31 33.20 55.74 62.84
N GLY A 32 33.35 56.10 61.56
CA GLY A 32 34.58 55.99 60.79
C GLY A 32 34.75 57.20 59.90
N ASP A 33 35.02 58.34 60.52
CA ASP A 33 35.37 59.60 59.87
C ASP A 33 36.64 59.41 59.03
N GLY A 34 36.48 59.44 57.71
CA GLY A 34 37.55 59.33 56.73
C GLY A 34 37.35 60.34 55.61
N ASP A 35 37.42 61.61 55.96
CA ASP A 35 37.50 62.72 55.02
C ASP A 35 38.80 62.59 54.20
N GLY A 36 38.65 62.22 52.93
CA GLY A 36 39.72 62.08 51.96
C GLY A 36 39.26 62.53 50.58
N ASP A 37 39.35 63.84 50.35
CA ASP A 37 39.95 64.45 49.17
C ASP A 37 39.36 64.06 47.80
N GLY A 38 38.24 64.70 47.45
CA GLY A 38 37.57 64.77 46.15
C GLY A 38 38.30 64.29 44.89
N ASP A 39 37.71 63.24 44.28
CA ASP A 39 38.08 62.69 42.98
C ASP A 39 36.92 62.62 41.97
N GLY A 40 35.83 63.38 42.10
CA GLY A 40 34.86 63.55 41.00
C GLY A 40 34.25 62.25 40.44
N ASP A 41 34.08 61.24 41.28
CA ASP A 41 33.34 60.02 41.05
C ASP A 41 31.83 60.34 41.15
N GLY A 42 31.30 60.95 40.08
CA GLY A 42 29.85 61.09 39.94
C GLY A 42 29.20 59.72 40.05
N GLU A 43 28.06 59.64 40.74
CA GLU A 43 27.26 58.42 40.83
C GLU A 43 27.11 57.78 39.43
N CYS A 44 27.23 56.45 39.35
CA CYS A 44 26.97 55.71 38.13
C CYS A 44 25.52 55.97 37.71
N LEU A 45 25.36 56.64 36.58
CA LEU A 45 24.08 56.86 35.94
C LEU A 45 23.94 55.78 34.88
N ASP A 46 23.12 54.78 35.20
CA ASP A 46 22.80 53.58 34.41
C ASP A 46 21.27 53.43 34.50
N LEU A 47 20.58 53.91 33.46
CA LEU A 47 19.12 54.07 33.46
C LEU A 47 18.38 52.76 33.16
N ASP A 48 18.97 51.87 32.34
CA ASP A 48 18.39 50.59 31.94
C ASP A 48 18.93 49.39 32.74
N GLN A 49 19.90 49.61 33.61
CA GLN A 49 20.50 48.66 34.56
C GLN A 49 21.32 47.55 33.88
N ASP A 50 21.95 47.83 32.74
CA ASP A 50 22.86 46.90 32.06
C ASP A 50 24.30 46.92 32.64
N GLY A 51 24.59 47.88 33.54
CA GLY A 51 25.86 48.07 34.22
C GLY A 51 26.83 49.04 33.53
N PHE A 52 26.49 49.52 32.34
CA PHE A 52 27.17 50.57 31.59
C PHE A 52 26.46 51.90 31.82
N GLY A 53 27.18 53.01 31.63
CA GLY A 53 26.62 54.33 31.85
C GLY A 53 27.65 55.40 32.20
N ASN A 54 27.20 56.60 32.51
CA ASN A 54 28.13 57.68 32.86
C ASN A 54 28.73 57.43 34.25
N ASN A 55 30.06 57.36 34.34
CA ASN A 55 30.83 56.99 35.53
C ASN A 55 30.56 55.57 36.07
N CYS A 56 30.09 54.66 35.23
CA CYS A 56 29.83 53.27 35.62
C CYS A 56 31.08 52.37 35.52
N PRO A 57 31.21 51.33 36.38
CA PRO A 57 32.40 50.47 36.41
C PRO A 57 32.61 49.62 35.14
N MET A 58 31.55 49.27 34.42
CA MET A 58 31.65 48.40 33.23
C MET A 58 32.02 49.19 31.96
N GLY A 59 31.74 50.49 31.92
CA GLY A 59 32.12 51.38 30.83
C GLY A 59 31.11 52.49 30.61
N THR A 60 31.38 53.31 29.60
CA THR A 60 30.41 54.32 29.10
C THR A 60 29.34 53.65 28.26
N ASP A 61 28.13 54.17 28.33
CA ASP A 61 26.99 53.78 27.52
C ASP A 61 26.71 54.83 26.41
N CYS A 62 26.41 54.36 25.20
CA CYS A 62 25.99 55.20 24.08
C CYS A 62 24.48 55.47 24.04
N ASP A 63 23.65 54.61 24.63
CA ASP A 63 22.21 54.76 24.81
C ASP A 63 21.76 54.16 26.14
N ASP A 64 21.93 54.95 27.21
CA ASP A 64 21.58 54.67 28.61
C ASP A 64 20.10 54.28 28.84
N SER A 65 19.28 54.22 27.79
CA SER A 65 17.87 53.81 27.85
C SER A 65 17.57 52.47 27.18
N ASP A 66 18.58 51.82 26.61
CA ASP A 66 18.48 50.58 25.87
C ASP A 66 19.50 49.53 26.34
N PHE A 67 19.01 48.63 27.20
CA PHE A 67 19.78 47.55 27.83
C PHE A 67 20.61 46.70 26.85
N ASN A 68 20.22 46.65 25.57
CA ASN A 68 20.89 45.83 24.57
C ASN A 68 22.12 46.53 23.92
N ASN A 69 22.35 47.82 24.18
CA ASN A 69 23.25 48.67 23.40
C ASN A 69 24.07 49.67 24.24
N HIS A 70 25.29 49.29 24.65
CA HIS A 70 26.19 50.15 25.41
C HIS A 70 27.47 50.56 24.66
N THR A 71 27.86 49.85 23.61
CA THR A 71 29.01 50.22 22.78
C THR A 71 28.60 51.07 21.59
N VAL A 72 29.52 51.94 21.12
CA VAL A 72 29.29 52.77 19.93
C VAL A 72 28.89 51.93 18.70
N ASP A 73 29.38 50.69 18.61
CA ASP A 73 29.02 49.78 17.53
C ASP A 73 27.61 49.19 17.74
N GLY A 74 27.25 48.81 18.97
CA GLY A 74 25.90 48.37 19.36
C GLY A 74 24.82 49.39 19.00
N CYS A 75 24.95 50.61 19.52
CA CYS A 75 24.01 51.71 19.23
C CYS A 75 23.91 52.07 17.75
N ALA A 76 24.95 51.82 16.95
CA ALA A 76 24.96 52.15 15.54
C ALA A 76 24.36 51.05 14.65
N ASN A 77 24.47 49.78 15.06
CA ASN A 77 24.19 48.63 14.20
C ASN A 77 23.11 47.69 14.74
N CYS A 78 22.64 47.85 15.97
CA CYS A 78 21.54 47.05 16.52
C CYS A 78 20.24 47.33 15.77
N ALA A 79 19.86 46.42 14.88
CA ALA A 79 18.69 46.55 14.01
C ALA A 79 18.06 45.19 13.69
N ASP A 80 16.77 45.27 13.36
CA ASP A 80 15.94 44.23 12.72
C ASP A 80 15.41 44.90 11.43
N ASN A 81 16.16 44.74 10.35
CA ASN A 81 15.94 45.48 9.10
C ASN A 81 14.88 44.83 8.21
N ASP A 82 14.71 43.52 8.29
CA ASP A 82 13.71 42.78 7.51
C ASP A 82 12.38 42.52 8.26
N GLY A 83 12.37 42.73 9.58
CA GLY A 83 11.19 42.69 10.43
C GLY A 83 10.77 41.29 10.85
N ASP A 84 11.66 40.30 10.83
CA ASP A 84 11.36 38.95 11.31
C ASP A 84 11.39 38.79 12.83
N GLY A 85 11.86 39.83 13.54
CA GLY A 85 11.93 39.91 14.98
C GLY A 85 13.26 39.45 15.57
N TYR A 86 14.23 39.04 14.74
CA TYR A 86 15.62 38.81 15.15
C TYR A 86 16.48 40.04 14.84
N TRP A 87 17.51 40.24 15.66
CA TRP A 87 18.32 41.44 15.64
C TRP A 87 19.78 41.08 15.36
N VAL A 88 20.47 41.93 14.60
CA VAL A 88 21.92 41.87 14.40
C VAL A 88 22.60 43.07 15.06
N GLY A 89 23.86 42.93 15.43
CA GLY A 89 24.71 44.08 15.78
C GLY A 89 24.51 44.69 17.17
N CYS A 90 23.61 44.14 18.01
CA CYS A 90 23.47 44.54 19.41
C CYS A 90 24.62 43.98 20.29
N ASP A 91 24.88 44.62 21.42
CA ASP A 91 25.91 44.14 22.37
C ASP A 91 25.41 42.94 23.19
N THR A 92 24.12 42.94 23.54
CA THR A 92 23.45 41.83 24.20
C THR A 92 22.11 41.52 23.54
N PHE A 93 21.72 40.24 23.55
CA PHE A 93 20.43 39.78 23.05
C PHE A 93 19.60 39.20 24.20
N ASP A 94 18.31 39.48 24.19
CA ASP A 94 17.36 39.04 25.21
C ASP A 94 16.06 38.50 24.56
N GLU A 95 15.01 38.30 25.35
CA GLU A 95 13.72 37.83 24.83
C GLU A 95 12.95 38.87 24.00
N ASN A 96 13.28 40.16 24.13
CA ASN A 96 12.64 41.26 23.40
C ASN A 96 13.40 41.61 22.11
N LYS A 97 14.70 41.35 22.07
CA LYS A 97 15.59 41.45 20.90
C LYS A 97 16.41 40.16 20.76
N PRO A 98 15.78 39.05 20.30
CA PRO A 98 16.49 37.80 20.08
C PRO A 98 17.49 37.96 18.93
N GLY A 99 18.63 37.27 19.00
CA GLY A 99 19.68 37.36 18.00
C GLY A 99 20.89 36.48 18.36
N PRO A 100 22.01 36.55 17.61
CA PRO A 100 22.18 37.39 16.44
C PRO A 100 21.47 36.82 15.21
N ASP A 101 20.80 37.70 14.47
CA ASP A 101 20.34 37.42 13.10
C ASP A 101 21.56 37.18 12.19
N CYS A 102 21.48 36.11 11.40
CA CYS A 102 22.53 35.72 10.48
C CYS A 102 22.41 36.38 9.09
N ASP A 103 21.22 36.83 8.68
CA ASP A 103 20.96 37.55 7.43
C ASP A 103 19.79 38.53 7.59
N ASP A 104 20.08 39.67 8.24
CA ASP A 104 19.18 40.81 8.52
C ASP A 104 18.64 41.54 7.26
N ALA A 105 18.70 40.90 6.10
CA ALA A 105 18.05 41.34 4.88
C ALA A 105 17.02 40.32 4.35
N ASP A 106 16.86 39.18 5.03
CA ASP A 106 16.09 38.03 4.60
C ASP A 106 15.17 37.52 5.71
N PHE A 107 13.96 38.07 5.72
CA PHE A 107 12.89 37.74 6.67
C PHE A 107 12.66 36.24 6.93
N ASN A 108 13.03 35.36 5.99
CA ASN A 108 12.81 33.92 6.11
C ASN A 108 13.95 33.19 6.85
N VAL A 109 15.04 33.88 7.21
CA VAL A 109 16.31 33.28 7.59
C VAL A 109 17.05 34.10 8.66
N PHE A 110 16.95 33.67 9.91
CA PHE A 110 17.52 34.40 11.05
C PHE A 110 18.38 33.55 11.99
N THR A 111 18.25 32.22 11.95
CA THR A 111 19.10 31.34 12.75
C THR A 111 20.32 30.88 11.94
N PRO A 112 21.44 30.53 12.61
CA PRO A 112 22.58 29.92 11.92
C PRO A 112 22.23 28.68 11.08
N ASN A 113 21.16 27.96 11.44
CA ASN A 113 20.69 26.81 10.68
C ASN A 113 19.93 27.24 9.42
N GLY A 114 19.08 28.26 9.51
CA GLY A 114 18.43 28.86 8.35
C GLY A 114 19.46 29.35 7.34
N CYS A 115 20.41 30.18 7.75
CA CYS A 115 21.41 30.75 6.81
C CYS A 115 22.26 29.70 6.12
N ALA A 116 22.49 28.56 6.77
CA ALA A 116 23.28 27.48 6.20
C ALA A 116 22.48 26.61 5.22
N ASN A 117 21.15 26.48 5.41
CA ASN A 117 20.36 25.44 4.76
C ASN A 117 19.12 25.95 4.01
N CYS A 118 18.79 27.24 4.09
CA CYS A 118 17.67 27.82 3.34
C CYS A 118 18.04 27.94 1.86
N THR A 119 17.67 26.94 1.07
CA THR A 119 18.05 26.82 -0.34
C THR A 119 16.93 26.20 -1.19
N ASP A 120 17.03 26.43 -2.49
CA ASP A 120 16.24 25.85 -3.59
C ASP A 120 17.26 25.36 -4.65
N ASN A 121 17.85 24.18 -4.44
CA ASN A 121 18.93 23.63 -5.25
C ASN A 121 18.41 23.01 -6.56
N ASP A 122 17.19 22.49 -6.58
CA ASP A 122 16.60 21.91 -7.78
C ASP A 122 15.83 22.93 -8.66
N ASN A 123 15.60 24.14 -8.13
CA ASN A 123 15.01 25.30 -8.80
C ASN A 123 13.52 25.12 -9.14
N ASP A 124 12.76 24.42 -8.30
CA ASP A 124 11.31 24.33 -8.42
C ASP A 124 10.56 25.50 -7.77
N GLY A 125 11.27 26.34 -7.01
CA GLY A 125 10.72 27.50 -6.32
C GLY A 125 10.16 27.20 -4.93
N VAL A 126 10.35 25.98 -4.42
CA VAL A 126 10.04 25.54 -3.06
C VAL A 126 11.36 25.36 -2.30
N TRP A 127 11.39 25.84 -1.06
CA TRP A 127 12.63 25.99 -0.29
C TRP A 127 12.70 24.98 0.86
N VAL A 128 13.87 24.41 1.09
CA VAL A 128 14.18 23.58 2.25
C VAL A 128 14.90 24.41 3.32
N GLY A 129 14.77 24.05 4.59
CA GLY A 129 15.70 24.47 5.64
C GLY A 129 15.65 25.93 6.11
N CYS A 130 14.66 26.72 5.68
CA CYS A 130 14.44 28.09 6.16
C CYS A 130 13.82 28.09 7.56
N ASP A 131 14.02 29.17 8.33
CA ASP A 131 13.44 29.28 9.69
C ASP A 131 11.93 29.53 9.63
N GLN A 132 11.49 30.25 8.61
CA GLN A 132 10.08 30.41 8.27
C GLN A 132 9.88 30.45 6.75
N TYR A 133 8.66 30.13 6.32
CA TYR A 133 8.26 30.12 4.92
C TYR A 133 7.26 31.23 4.61
N GLY A 134 7.32 31.77 3.40
CA GLY A 134 6.47 32.89 2.99
C GLY A 134 6.41 33.07 1.47
N PRO A 135 5.75 34.13 0.99
CA PRO A 135 5.55 34.33 -0.45
C PRO A 135 6.84 34.47 -1.28
N MET A 136 7.96 34.87 -0.66
CA MET A 136 9.26 34.99 -1.33
C MET A 136 10.08 33.69 -1.29
N LYS A 137 9.84 32.85 -0.28
CA LYS A 137 10.41 31.51 -0.14
C LYS A 137 9.31 30.52 0.28
N PRO A 138 8.51 30.05 -0.69
CA PRO A 138 7.51 29.01 -0.44
C PRO A 138 8.19 27.74 0.05
N GLY A 139 7.54 26.97 0.92
CA GLY A 139 8.08 25.73 1.48
C GLY A 139 7.27 25.27 2.68
N PRO A 140 7.67 24.19 3.38
CA PRO A 140 8.87 23.37 3.12
C PRO A 140 8.86 22.55 1.83
N ASP A 141 10.03 22.49 1.20
CA ASP A 141 10.49 21.35 0.40
C ASP A 141 11.25 20.36 1.32
N CYS A 142 11.08 19.06 1.09
CA CYS A 142 11.72 18.00 1.85
C CYS A 142 12.79 17.20 1.07
N ASP A 143 12.94 17.43 -0.23
CA ASP A 143 14.00 16.86 -1.07
C ASP A 143 14.45 17.86 -2.15
N ASP A 144 15.31 18.78 -1.74
CA ASP A 144 15.92 19.86 -2.53
C ASP A 144 16.84 19.37 -3.68
N GLY A 145 16.91 18.05 -3.88
CA GLY A 145 17.50 17.43 -5.06
C GLY A 145 16.47 17.03 -6.12
N ASN A 146 15.17 17.23 -5.89
CA ASN A 146 14.08 16.72 -6.69
C ASN A 146 12.91 17.72 -6.78
N ALA A 147 12.90 18.46 -7.90
CA ALA A 147 11.94 19.49 -8.28
C ALA A 147 10.46 19.07 -8.40
N ASN A 148 10.11 17.85 -7.95
CA ASN A 148 8.75 17.33 -7.90
C ASN A 148 8.31 16.98 -6.46
N VAL A 149 9.04 17.43 -5.44
CA VAL A 149 8.75 17.17 -4.03
C VAL A 149 8.60 18.52 -3.32
N GLY A 150 7.50 18.78 -2.59
CA GLY A 150 7.34 20.06 -1.90
C GLY A 150 5.91 20.61 -1.80
N LEU A 151 5.82 21.84 -1.28
CA LEU A 151 4.57 22.52 -0.93
C LEU A 151 3.73 22.93 -2.15
N ASP A 152 2.93 22.01 -2.68
CA ASP A 152 1.60 22.31 -3.26
C ASP A 152 0.83 21.09 -3.80
N ASP A 153 1.35 19.85 -3.72
CA ASP A 153 0.54 18.71 -4.14
C ASP A 153 -0.40 18.24 -3.02
N ALA A 154 -1.61 18.79 -3.06
CA ALA A 154 -2.76 18.27 -2.32
C ALA A 154 -3.24 16.90 -2.85
N GLU A 155 -2.67 16.43 -3.96
CA GLU A 155 -3.02 15.18 -4.63
C GLU A 155 -1.82 14.22 -4.57
N GLU A 156 -1.88 13.28 -3.64
CA GLU A 156 -0.93 12.15 -3.59
C GLU A 156 -1.08 11.34 -4.88
N ILE A 157 -0.04 11.33 -5.71
CA ILE A 157 0.02 10.51 -6.92
C ILE A 157 0.91 9.30 -6.67
N CYS A 158 0.58 8.20 -7.32
CA CYS A 158 1.19 6.90 -7.09
C CYS A 158 2.55 6.75 -7.76
N ASN A 159 3.49 7.62 -7.41
CA ASN A 159 4.77 7.78 -8.11
C ASN A 159 5.99 7.41 -7.25
N GLY A 160 5.78 7.06 -5.97
CA GLY A 160 6.85 6.69 -5.05
C GLY A 160 7.67 7.88 -4.51
N LEU A 161 7.13 9.09 -4.53
CA LEU A 161 7.67 10.28 -3.87
C LEU A 161 6.84 10.62 -2.60
N ALA A 162 7.38 11.50 -1.77
CA ALA A 162 6.71 12.00 -0.56
C ALA A 162 6.42 13.49 -0.75
N GLU A 163 5.43 13.79 -1.58
CA GLU A 163 5.11 15.14 -2.04
C GLU A 163 4.66 16.05 -0.88
N ASN A 164 4.07 15.48 0.17
CA ASN A 164 3.54 16.24 1.31
C ASN A 164 4.55 16.60 2.41
N CYS A 165 5.84 16.30 2.21
CA CYS A 165 6.90 16.58 3.20
C CYS A 165 6.69 15.98 4.61
N ALA A 166 5.74 15.06 4.78
CA ALA A 166 5.49 14.34 6.03
C ALA A 166 6.40 13.11 6.20
N GLY A 167 7.26 12.83 5.20
CA GLY A 167 8.11 11.65 5.15
C GLY A 167 7.36 10.34 4.85
N GLU A 168 6.06 10.44 4.55
CA GLU A 168 5.23 9.32 4.13
C GLU A 168 5.11 9.36 2.60
N VAL A 169 5.67 8.35 1.94
CA VAL A 169 5.53 8.13 0.48
C VAL A 169 4.15 7.54 0.21
N ASP A 170 3.42 8.11 -0.75
CA ASP A 170 2.12 7.61 -1.23
C ASP A 170 1.12 7.34 -0.08
N ASN A 171 0.86 8.32 0.80
CA ASN A 171 0.16 8.06 2.07
C ASN A 171 -1.37 7.90 1.96
N ALA A 172 -1.93 8.26 0.81
CA ALA A 172 -3.33 8.06 0.51
C ALA A 172 -3.63 6.59 0.18
N PRO A 173 -4.87 6.11 0.38
CA PRO A 173 -5.27 4.80 -0.09
C PRO A 173 -5.05 4.70 -1.61
N PRO A 174 -4.55 3.57 -2.15
CA PRO A 174 -4.37 3.42 -3.60
C PRO A 174 -5.64 3.65 -4.43
N SER A 175 -6.82 3.51 -3.84
CA SER A 175 -8.10 3.83 -4.49
C SER A 175 -8.38 5.33 -4.67
N GLU A 176 -7.64 6.18 -3.95
CA GLU A 176 -7.67 7.64 -4.08
C GLU A 176 -6.55 8.15 -5.00
N MET A 177 -5.45 7.39 -5.09
CA MET A 177 -4.29 7.70 -5.94
C MET A 177 -4.37 7.07 -7.34
N CYS A 178 -5.21 6.05 -7.52
CA CYS A 178 -5.43 5.32 -8.77
C CYS A 178 -6.93 5.17 -9.04
N PRO A 179 -7.36 5.12 -10.32
CA PRO A 179 -6.53 5.01 -11.54
C PRO A 179 -6.04 6.36 -12.09
N PRO A 180 -5.02 6.34 -12.98
CA PRO A 180 -4.55 7.56 -13.63
C PRO A 180 -5.69 8.30 -14.33
N MET A 181 -5.64 9.63 -14.32
CA MET A 181 -6.67 10.46 -14.93
C MET A 181 -6.97 10.02 -16.38
N GLY A 182 -8.25 9.72 -16.66
CA GLY A 182 -8.72 9.31 -17.98
C GLY A 182 -8.64 7.80 -18.28
N VAL A 183 -8.17 6.99 -17.32
CA VAL A 183 -8.20 5.53 -17.44
C VAL A 183 -9.63 5.01 -17.22
N VAL A 184 -10.09 4.18 -18.16
CA VAL A 184 -11.36 3.44 -18.05
C VAL A 184 -11.03 1.97 -17.93
N ALA A 185 -10.88 1.49 -16.69
CA ALA A 185 -10.55 0.11 -16.39
C ALA A 185 -11.81 -0.65 -15.95
N PRO A 186 -12.49 -1.38 -16.85
CA PRO A 186 -13.69 -2.14 -16.50
C PRO A 186 -13.38 -3.26 -15.49
N ASN A 187 -14.37 -3.59 -14.66
CA ASN A 187 -14.34 -4.73 -13.73
C ASN A 187 -13.19 -4.75 -12.70
N VAL A 188 -12.51 -3.63 -12.46
CA VAL A 188 -11.62 -3.47 -11.32
C VAL A 188 -12.46 -3.36 -10.04
N ALA A 189 -12.03 -4.02 -8.96
CA ALA A 189 -12.78 -4.02 -7.71
C ALA A 189 -12.88 -2.59 -7.13
N PRO A 190 -14.06 -2.16 -6.64
CA PRO A 190 -14.22 -0.81 -6.09
C PRO A 190 -13.44 -0.60 -4.78
N GLN A 191 -13.09 -1.67 -4.07
CA GLN A 191 -12.26 -1.64 -2.87
C GLN A 191 -11.07 -2.58 -3.07
N GLY A 192 -9.85 -2.07 -2.90
CA GLY A 192 -8.61 -2.86 -3.08
C GLY A 192 -8.34 -3.29 -4.53
N GLY A 193 -9.04 -2.70 -5.51
CA GLY A 193 -8.82 -3.02 -6.92
C GLY A 193 -7.53 -2.43 -7.49
N TRP A 194 -7.05 -1.34 -6.90
CA TRP A 194 -5.82 -0.67 -7.28
C TRP A 194 -4.74 -0.86 -6.21
N CYS A 195 -3.49 -0.91 -6.65
CA CYS A 195 -2.31 -0.77 -5.81
C CYS A 195 -1.30 0.17 -6.45
N CYS A 196 -0.44 0.72 -5.61
CA CYS A 196 0.77 1.37 -6.06
C CYS A 196 1.89 0.38 -6.40
N ASP A 197 2.51 0.60 -7.55
CA ASP A 197 3.65 -0.10 -8.12
C ASP A 197 4.44 0.84 -9.07
N PRO A 198 4.99 1.95 -8.56
CA PRO A 198 5.78 2.89 -9.36
C PRO A 198 6.99 2.17 -10.00
N PRO A 199 7.18 2.26 -11.32
CA PRO A 199 8.30 1.60 -12.00
C PRO A 199 9.67 2.20 -11.60
N ALA A 200 9.68 3.46 -11.15
CA ALA A 200 10.80 4.17 -10.56
C ALA A 200 10.27 5.34 -9.70
N PRO A 201 11.06 5.89 -8.75
CA PRO A 201 10.68 7.09 -8.02
C PRO A 201 10.35 8.25 -8.96
N GLY A 202 9.24 8.94 -8.71
CA GLY A 202 8.72 10.04 -9.53
C GLY A 202 8.01 9.59 -10.81
N GLN A 203 7.71 8.30 -10.96
CA GLN A 203 6.91 7.79 -12.08
C GLN A 203 5.62 7.15 -11.58
N ASP A 204 4.47 7.66 -12.05
CA ASP A 204 3.16 7.07 -11.80
C ASP A 204 3.16 5.58 -12.20
N GLY A 205 2.87 4.71 -11.24
CA GLY A 205 2.69 3.29 -11.45
C GLY A 205 1.52 2.77 -10.66
N CYS A 206 0.32 2.94 -11.21
CA CYS A 206 -0.82 2.15 -10.77
C CYS A 206 -0.75 0.73 -11.35
N LYS A 207 -1.19 -0.26 -10.58
CA LYS A 207 -1.52 -1.61 -11.10
C LYS A 207 -2.87 -2.09 -10.59
N ILE A 208 -3.45 -3.02 -11.31
CA ILE A 208 -4.66 -3.71 -10.87
C ILE A 208 -4.25 -4.82 -9.89
N CYS A 209 -4.78 -4.74 -8.68
CA CYS A 209 -4.57 -5.72 -7.61
C CYS A 209 -5.79 -6.58 -7.33
N GLY A 210 -6.97 -6.09 -7.72
CA GLY A 210 -8.23 -6.74 -7.41
C GLY A 210 -9.25 -6.51 -8.52
N CYS A 211 -9.90 -7.58 -8.91
CA CYS A 211 -10.99 -7.56 -9.88
C CYS A 211 -12.33 -7.79 -9.17
N VAL A 212 -13.41 -7.34 -9.79
CA VAL A 212 -14.76 -7.75 -9.43
C VAL A 212 -14.85 -9.28 -9.52
N GLU A 213 -15.70 -9.89 -8.69
CA GLU A 213 -15.89 -11.33 -8.66
C GLU A 213 -16.08 -11.90 -10.07
N GLN A 214 -15.39 -13.01 -10.37
CA GLN A 214 -15.35 -13.68 -11.67
C GLN A 214 -14.56 -12.98 -12.77
N TYR A 215 -13.99 -11.78 -12.55
CA TYR A 215 -13.06 -11.16 -13.48
C TYR A 215 -11.62 -11.32 -13.03
N TYR A 216 -10.70 -11.32 -13.99
CA TYR A 216 -9.27 -11.51 -13.78
C TYR A 216 -8.53 -10.62 -14.76
N ASP A 217 -7.51 -9.93 -14.26
CA ASP A 217 -6.50 -9.24 -15.05
C ASP A 217 -5.38 -10.25 -15.37
N LEU A 218 -5.23 -10.63 -16.64
CA LEU A 218 -4.18 -11.58 -17.06
C LEU A 218 -2.98 -10.89 -17.69
N ASP A 219 -3.19 -9.77 -18.39
CA ASP A 219 -2.13 -9.08 -19.10
C ASP A 219 -1.42 -7.98 -18.30
N GLU A 220 -1.99 -7.60 -17.14
CA GLU A 220 -1.50 -6.56 -16.23
C GLU A 220 -1.56 -5.15 -16.86
N VAL A 221 -2.44 -4.96 -17.86
CA VAL A 221 -2.60 -3.68 -18.56
C VAL A 221 -3.69 -2.84 -17.91
N VAL A 222 -3.30 -1.88 -17.07
CA VAL A 222 -4.19 -0.93 -16.38
C VAL A 222 -5.37 -0.40 -17.23
N ASN A 223 -5.11 -0.06 -18.49
CA ASN A 223 -6.09 0.59 -19.36
C ASN A 223 -7.22 -0.31 -19.88
N ASN A 224 -7.06 -1.64 -19.83
CA ASN A 224 -8.10 -2.57 -20.29
C ASN A 224 -8.92 -3.15 -19.12
N GLY A 225 -8.51 -2.90 -17.87
CA GLY A 225 -9.16 -3.38 -16.67
C GLY A 225 -9.01 -4.87 -16.44
N CYS A 226 -9.96 -5.49 -15.75
CA CYS A 226 -10.03 -6.95 -15.63
C CYS A 226 -10.85 -7.51 -16.78
N GLU A 227 -10.15 -8.09 -17.75
CA GLU A 227 -10.65 -8.43 -19.08
C GLU A 227 -11.18 -9.86 -19.18
N CYS A 228 -10.67 -10.79 -18.38
CA CYS A 228 -11.05 -12.19 -18.47
C CYS A 228 -12.14 -12.56 -17.47
N GLN A 229 -13.36 -12.77 -17.96
CA GLN A 229 -14.43 -13.36 -17.17
C GLN A 229 -14.26 -14.88 -17.08
N GLY A 230 -14.15 -15.41 -15.85
CA GLY A 230 -14.16 -16.85 -15.59
C GLY A 230 -15.54 -17.48 -15.76
N THR A 231 -15.58 -18.81 -15.89
CA THR A 231 -16.85 -19.55 -16.00
C THR A 231 -17.78 -19.24 -14.84
N SER A 232 -19.04 -18.92 -15.16
CA SER A 232 -20.04 -18.66 -14.13
C SER A 232 -20.19 -19.85 -13.16
N ARG A 233 -20.29 -19.54 -11.87
CA ARG A 233 -20.59 -20.55 -10.83
C ARG A 233 -22.06 -20.96 -10.79
N THR A 234 -22.90 -20.41 -11.67
CA THR A 234 -24.25 -20.92 -11.94
C THR A 234 -24.26 -22.06 -12.95
N SER A 235 -23.19 -22.21 -13.74
CA SER A 235 -23.05 -23.20 -14.81
C SER A 235 -21.86 -24.15 -14.62
N SER A 236 -21.10 -23.97 -13.54
CA SER A 236 -19.97 -24.80 -13.12
C SER A 236 -19.86 -24.83 -11.60
N LEU A 237 -19.05 -25.73 -11.07
CA LEU A 237 -18.72 -25.78 -9.64
C LEU A 237 -17.22 -25.56 -9.41
N ALA A 238 -16.86 -24.85 -8.35
CA ALA A 238 -15.47 -24.63 -7.96
C ALA A 238 -14.82 -25.86 -7.29
N ALA A 239 -15.64 -26.83 -6.89
CA ALA A 239 -15.22 -28.10 -6.31
C ALA A 239 -16.23 -29.20 -6.68
N CYS A 240 -15.78 -30.44 -6.72
CA CYS A 240 -16.66 -31.56 -7.08
C CYS A 240 -17.82 -31.70 -6.09
N SER A 241 -19.05 -31.69 -6.61
CA SER A 241 -20.25 -32.01 -5.84
C SER A 241 -21.38 -32.49 -6.75
N ASN A 242 -22.52 -32.85 -6.15
CA ASN A 242 -23.76 -33.16 -6.86
C ASN A 242 -24.68 -31.93 -7.02
N ALA A 243 -24.14 -30.73 -6.82
CA ALA A 243 -24.94 -29.52 -6.93
C ALA A 243 -25.33 -29.27 -8.40
N PRO A 244 -26.55 -28.76 -8.66
CA PRO A 244 -27.12 -28.68 -10.01
C PRO A 244 -26.37 -27.76 -10.98
N GLN A 245 -25.58 -26.81 -10.47
CA GLN A 245 -24.89 -25.79 -11.29
C GLN A 245 -23.91 -26.40 -12.29
N GLY A 246 -23.25 -27.52 -11.94
CA GLY A 246 -22.33 -28.23 -12.84
C GLY A 246 -22.96 -29.42 -13.57
N TYR A 247 -24.27 -29.66 -13.44
CA TYR A 247 -24.92 -30.81 -14.05
C TYR A 247 -25.24 -30.54 -15.53
N LEU A 248 -24.62 -31.29 -16.43
CA LEU A 248 -24.78 -31.13 -17.88
C LEU A 248 -25.96 -31.93 -18.46
N GLY A 249 -26.63 -32.74 -17.63
CA GLY A 249 -27.75 -33.59 -18.04
C GLY A 249 -27.40 -35.08 -18.12
N ALA A 250 -28.39 -35.86 -18.55
CA ALA A 250 -28.24 -37.28 -18.85
C ALA A 250 -28.02 -37.47 -20.35
N ILE A 251 -27.19 -38.44 -20.72
CA ILE A 251 -26.89 -38.79 -22.11
C ILE A 251 -27.31 -40.25 -22.34
N GLY A 252 -28.35 -40.41 -23.14
CA GLY A 252 -28.85 -41.69 -23.60
C GLY A 252 -27.93 -42.35 -24.64
N GLU A 253 -28.28 -43.58 -25.00
CA GLU A 253 -27.60 -44.30 -26.08
C GLU A 253 -27.72 -43.53 -27.41
N SER A 254 -26.65 -43.52 -28.21
CA SER A 254 -26.50 -42.69 -29.43
C SER A 254 -26.62 -41.16 -29.25
N GLU A 255 -26.71 -40.65 -28.02
CA GLU A 255 -26.83 -39.21 -27.76
C GLU A 255 -25.47 -38.53 -27.58
N GLN A 256 -25.44 -37.23 -27.90
CA GLN A 256 -24.30 -36.37 -27.68
C GLN A 256 -24.76 -35.03 -27.11
N LEU A 257 -24.06 -34.57 -26.08
CA LEU A 257 -24.12 -33.19 -25.64
C LEU A 257 -23.34 -32.31 -26.61
N GLN A 258 -24.04 -31.64 -27.53
CA GLN A 258 -23.42 -30.81 -28.57
C GLN A 258 -23.17 -29.35 -28.16
N ASN A 259 -23.70 -28.89 -27.03
CA ASN A 259 -23.57 -27.50 -26.58
C ASN A 259 -23.39 -27.42 -25.06
N ALA A 260 -22.31 -28.02 -24.55
CA ALA A 260 -21.93 -27.76 -23.17
C ALA A 260 -21.64 -26.27 -22.97
N VAL A 261 -21.61 -25.84 -21.70
CA VAL A 261 -21.25 -24.48 -21.30
C VAL A 261 -19.89 -24.12 -21.90
N ILE A 262 -19.80 -22.94 -22.54
CA ILE A 262 -18.51 -22.36 -22.91
C ILE A 262 -17.91 -21.81 -21.62
N GLY A 263 -16.77 -22.35 -21.24
CA GLY A 263 -16.07 -21.99 -20.01
C GLY A 263 -14.72 -21.30 -20.28
N THR A 264 -14.27 -20.57 -19.28
CA THR A 264 -12.98 -19.88 -19.22
C THR A 264 -12.42 -20.07 -17.82
N ILE A 265 -11.20 -20.59 -17.71
CA ILE A 265 -10.49 -20.68 -16.41
C ILE A 265 -9.25 -19.81 -16.54
N PRO A 266 -9.28 -18.55 -16.06
CA PRO A 266 -8.22 -17.59 -16.37
C PRO A 266 -6.86 -17.99 -15.80
N GLN A 267 -6.84 -18.61 -14.61
CA GLN A 267 -5.62 -18.95 -13.90
C GLN A 267 -5.18 -20.40 -14.12
N ILE A 268 -3.87 -20.66 -14.09
CA ILE A 268 -3.32 -22.02 -14.17
C ILE A 268 -3.76 -22.83 -12.94
N ASP A 269 -3.99 -24.12 -13.18
CA ASP A 269 -4.31 -25.10 -12.15
C ASP A 269 -3.34 -25.04 -10.97
N ASN A 270 -3.91 -25.03 -9.77
CA ASN A 270 -3.19 -25.02 -8.50
C ASN A 270 -3.57 -26.23 -7.64
N LEU A 271 -3.89 -27.37 -8.27
CA LEU A 271 -4.34 -28.62 -7.65
C LEU A 271 -5.84 -28.64 -7.32
N ILE A 272 -6.35 -29.87 -7.15
CA ILE A 272 -7.75 -30.17 -6.87
C ILE A 272 -8.25 -29.43 -5.62
N GLY A 273 -9.43 -28.80 -5.74
CA GLY A 273 -10.18 -28.18 -4.64
C GLY A 273 -9.80 -26.72 -4.37
N ASN A 274 -8.89 -26.13 -5.14
CA ASN A 274 -8.38 -24.79 -4.89
C ASN A 274 -9.04 -23.68 -5.75
N GLY A 275 -10.20 -23.98 -6.35
CA GLY A 275 -11.07 -23.00 -6.99
C GLY A 275 -10.65 -22.49 -8.37
N ARG A 276 -9.53 -22.99 -8.93
CA ARG A 276 -9.04 -22.66 -10.29
C ARG A 276 -9.38 -23.73 -11.32
N GLU A 277 -10.60 -24.23 -11.22
CA GLU A 277 -11.09 -25.37 -11.96
C GLU A 277 -12.61 -25.27 -12.07
N ASP A 278 -13.13 -25.95 -13.09
CA ASP A 278 -14.56 -26.08 -13.31
C ASP A 278 -14.94 -27.55 -13.22
N TRP A 279 -15.90 -27.83 -12.35
CA TRP A 279 -16.44 -29.17 -12.15
C TRP A 279 -17.81 -29.31 -12.78
N TYR A 280 -17.96 -30.41 -13.53
CA TYR A 280 -19.18 -30.84 -14.17
C TYR A 280 -19.56 -32.26 -13.76
N SER A 281 -20.83 -32.60 -13.93
CA SER A 281 -21.33 -33.98 -13.82
C SER A 281 -22.26 -34.32 -14.98
N VAL A 282 -22.22 -35.59 -15.41
CA VAL A 282 -23.04 -36.12 -16.49
C VAL A 282 -23.58 -37.48 -16.08
N ASP A 283 -24.87 -37.71 -16.33
CA ASP A 283 -25.51 -38.99 -16.08
C ASP A 283 -25.52 -39.84 -17.36
N PHE A 284 -25.25 -41.13 -17.18
CA PHE A 284 -25.36 -42.15 -18.22
C PHE A 284 -26.31 -43.21 -17.71
N GLU A 285 -27.60 -42.90 -17.79
CA GLU A 285 -28.66 -43.82 -17.36
C GLU A 285 -28.46 -45.19 -18.02
N GLU A 286 -28.63 -46.26 -17.25
CA GLU A 286 -28.68 -47.61 -17.82
C GLU A 286 -29.83 -47.63 -18.83
N ASN A 287 -29.63 -48.23 -20.01
CA ASN A 287 -30.70 -48.24 -20.99
C ASN A 287 -31.82 -49.14 -20.45
N ASP A 288 -33.02 -48.60 -20.16
CA ASP A 288 -34.20 -49.37 -19.75
C ASP A 288 -34.72 -50.33 -20.86
N ALA A 289 -34.02 -50.41 -22.00
CA ALA A 289 -34.32 -51.36 -23.07
C ALA A 289 -34.28 -52.81 -22.59
N ILE A 290 -35.41 -53.50 -22.76
CA ILE A 290 -35.58 -54.93 -22.54
C ILE A 290 -34.68 -55.69 -23.55
N GLY A 291 -33.48 -56.06 -23.11
CA GLY A 291 -32.45 -56.71 -23.93
C GLY A 291 -31.30 -57.28 -23.08
N ILE A 292 -30.38 -58.03 -23.71
CA ILE A 292 -29.43 -58.92 -23.00
C ILE A 292 -28.32 -58.14 -22.24
N ARG A 293 -28.05 -56.87 -22.58
CA ARG A 293 -27.06 -56.02 -21.87
C ARG A 293 -27.35 -54.51 -22.00
N PRO A 294 -28.07 -53.88 -21.05
CA PRO A 294 -28.33 -52.43 -21.07
C PRO A 294 -27.10 -51.53 -20.77
N ASN A 295 -25.97 -52.16 -20.44
CA ASN A 295 -24.75 -51.53 -19.91
C ASN A 295 -23.55 -51.61 -20.87
N THR A 296 -23.75 -51.96 -22.15
CA THR A 296 -22.67 -51.97 -23.15
C THR A 296 -22.59 -50.66 -23.91
N GLY A 297 -21.39 -50.30 -24.37
CA GLY A 297 -21.16 -49.13 -25.21
C GLY A 297 -19.83 -48.45 -24.92
N SER A 298 -19.66 -47.27 -25.51
CA SER A 298 -18.55 -46.37 -25.23
C SER A 298 -19.05 -45.04 -24.69
N ILE A 299 -18.38 -44.49 -23.69
CA ILE A 299 -18.53 -43.09 -23.30
C ILE A 299 -17.29 -42.36 -23.78
N ARG A 300 -17.48 -41.19 -24.40
CA ARG A 300 -16.41 -40.30 -24.83
C ARG A 300 -16.59 -38.94 -24.20
N VAL A 301 -15.52 -38.41 -23.61
CA VAL A 301 -15.39 -37.01 -23.21
C VAL A 301 -14.25 -36.40 -24.01
N SER A 302 -14.47 -35.25 -24.63
CA SER A 302 -13.44 -34.49 -25.34
C SER A 302 -13.75 -33.00 -25.28
N PHE A 303 -12.90 -32.17 -25.86
CA PHE A 303 -13.23 -30.75 -26.10
C PHE A 303 -13.88 -30.58 -27.47
N ALA A 304 -15.05 -29.92 -27.54
CA ALA A 304 -15.58 -29.33 -28.76
C ALA A 304 -14.80 -28.06 -29.13
N LEU A 305 -14.37 -27.29 -28.13
CA LEU A 305 -13.54 -26.10 -28.25
C LEU A 305 -12.43 -26.16 -27.20
N ASN A 306 -11.20 -25.82 -27.57
CA ASN A 306 -10.06 -25.68 -26.68
C ASN A 306 -9.06 -24.69 -27.30
N GLU A 307 -9.39 -23.40 -27.19
CA GLU A 307 -8.57 -22.32 -27.74
C GLU A 307 -7.19 -22.31 -27.09
N GLY A 308 -6.14 -22.00 -27.87
CA GLY A 308 -4.74 -22.08 -27.43
C GLY A 308 -4.23 -23.48 -27.11
N ASN A 309 -5.10 -24.49 -27.03
CA ASN A 309 -4.87 -25.76 -26.36
C ASN A 309 -4.54 -25.62 -24.86
N ASP A 310 -5.16 -24.65 -24.20
CA ASP A 310 -4.86 -24.27 -22.82
C ASP A 310 -5.41 -25.20 -21.77
N TYR A 311 -6.48 -25.91 -22.12
CA TYR A 311 -7.29 -26.65 -21.17
C TYR A 311 -7.04 -28.14 -21.24
N ARG A 312 -7.22 -28.79 -20.09
CA ARG A 312 -7.27 -30.23 -19.95
C ARG A 312 -8.38 -30.64 -19.00
N PHE A 313 -8.65 -31.94 -18.94
CA PHE A 313 -9.59 -32.45 -17.95
C PHE A 313 -9.21 -33.82 -17.38
N GLU A 314 -9.83 -34.12 -16.25
CA GLU A 314 -9.83 -35.42 -15.58
C GLU A 314 -11.27 -35.90 -15.40
N VAL A 315 -11.49 -37.22 -15.41
CA VAL A 315 -12.81 -37.84 -15.25
C VAL A 315 -12.82 -38.73 -14.02
N PHE A 316 -13.83 -38.61 -13.17
CA PHE A 316 -13.96 -39.31 -11.89
C PHE A 316 -15.28 -40.08 -11.81
N ARG A 317 -15.30 -41.22 -11.11
CA ARG A 317 -16.54 -41.96 -10.75
C ARG A 317 -17.29 -41.33 -9.58
N SER A 318 -16.57 -40.61 -8.73
CA SER A 318 -17.08 -40.00 -7.51
C SER A 318 -16.18 -38.84 -7.12
N CYS A 319 -16.72 -37.82 -6.46
CA CYS A 319 -15.96 -36.64 -6.06
C CYS A 319 -14.76 -36.90 -5.12
N GLN A 320 -14.79 -37.98 -4.34
CA GLN A 320 -13.69 -38.37 -3.45
C GLN A 320 -12.85 -39.52 -4.05
N GLY A 321 -13.10 -39.86 -5.32
CA GLY A 321 -12.45 -40.96 -6.01
C GLY A 321 -11.13 -40.52 -6.65
N VAL A 322 -10.41 -41.51 -7.17
CA VAL A 322 -9.33 -41.27 -8.12
C VAL A 322 -9.90 -41.07 -9.52
N ALA A 323 -9.23 -40.27 -10.33
CA ALA A 323 -9.55 -40.16 -11.74
C ALA A 323 -9.42 -41.54 -12.43
N PHE A 324 -10.21 -41.79 -13.49
CA PHE A 324 -10.20 -43.07 -14.21
C PHE A 324 -8.80 -43.43 -14.73
N ALA A 325 -8.41 -44.71 -14.62
CA ALA A 325 -7.24 -45.24 -15.30
C ALA A 325 -7.47 -45.16 -16.83
N GLY A 326 -6.95 -44.11 -17.46
CA GLY A 326 -7.27 -43.74 -18.85
C GLY A 326 -7.56 -42.25 -19.03
N SER A 327 -7.84 -41.49 -17.96
CA SER A 327 -7.71 -40.01 -17.94
C SER A 327 -6.26 -39.58 -17.62
N LEU A 328 -5.33 -40.53 -17.78
CA LEU A 328 -3.88 -40.39 -17.93
C LEU A 328 -3.05 -39.68 -16.84
N ALA A 329 -3.57 -39.50 -15.63
CA ALA A 329 -2.72 -39.07 -14.50
C ALA A 329 -1.79 -40.21 -13.98
N THR A 330 -2.18 -41.48 -14.08
CA THR A 330 -1.44 -42.60 -13.44
C THR A 330 -0.63 -43.48 -14.39
N GLN A 331 -0.92 -43.49 -15.70
CA GLN A 331 -0.24 -44.37 -16.65
C GLN A 331 1.09 -43.79 -17.19
N TYR A 332 1.30 -42.49 -17.05
CA TYR A 332 2.47 -41.77 -17.59
C TYR A 332 3.35 -41.11 -16.50
N GLY A 333 3.16 -41.50 -15.23
CA GLY A 333 3.92 -41.00 -14.09
C GLY A 333 3.45 -39.66 -13.54
N VAL A 334 3.99 -39.27 -12.38
CA VAL A 334 3.83 -37.92 -11.82
C VAL A 334 4.34 -36.92 -12.88
N GLY A 335 3.47 -36.02 -13.37
CA GLY A 335 3.82 -35.04 -14.40
C GLY A 335 3.40 -35.40 -15.84
N ALA A 336 2.65 -36.48 -16.03
CA ALA A 336 1.99 -36.74 -17.32
C ALA A 336 1.02 -35.61 -17.69
N PRO A 337 1.06 -35.09 -18.93
CA PRO A 337 0.13 -34.04 -19.33
C PRO A 337 -1.29 -34.60 -19.26
N PRO A 338 -2.22 -33.90 -18.58
CA PRO A 338 -3.61 -34.32 -18.46
C PRO A 338 -4.28 -34.54 -19.84
N SER A 339 -5.41 -35.26 -19.87
CA SER A 339 -6.06 -35.67 -21.12
C SER A 339 -6.82 -34.51 -21.81
N ARG A 340 -6.84 -34.56 -23.15
CA ARG A 340 -7.78 -33.77 -24.00
C ARG A 340 -8.96 -34.60 -24.49
N GLU A 341 -8.88 -35.91 -24.27
CA GLU A 341 -9.86 -36.90 -24.67
C GLU A 341 -9.81 -38.07 -23.68
N TRP A 342 -10.97 -38.61 -23.34
CA TRP A 342 -11.13 -39.77 -22.47
C TRP A 342 -12.20 -40.69 -23.03
N TRP A 343 -11.97 -41.99 -22.89
CA TRP A 343 -12.90 -43.03 -23.29
C TRP A 343 -13.13 -44.03 -22.16
N PHE A 344 -14.38 -44.43 -21.97
CA PHE A 344 -14.75 -45.66 -21.29
C PHE A 344 -15.34 -46.61 -22.32
N PHE A 345 -14.93 -47.87 -22.27
CA PHE A 345 -15.35 -48.88 -23.23
C PHE A 345 -15.77 -50.15 -22.50
N ASP A 346 -16.99 -50.61 -22.76
CA ASP A 346 -17.45 -51.93 -22.36
C ASP A 346 -17.79 -52.75 -23.61
N ASN A 347 -16.80 -53.46 -24.17
CA ASN A 347 -16.91 -54.21 -25.44
C ASN A 347 -16.87 -55.72 -25.28
N HIS A 348 -17.69 -56.23 -24.37
CA HIS A 348 -17.79 -57.66 -24.21
C HIS A 348 -18.79 -58.24 -25.20
N ALA A 349 -18.28 -59.03 -26.14
CA ALA A 349 -19.10 -59.83 -27.03
C ALA A 349 -19.95 -60.82 -26.21
N ALA A 350 -21.25 -60.88 -26.51
CA ALA A 350 -22.09 -61.96 -26.00
C ALA A 350 -21.49 -63.31 -26.48
N PRO A 351 -21.44 -64.39 -25.66
CA PRO A 351 -21.98 -64.55 -24.30
C PRO A 351 -20.84 -64.77 -23.27
N ALA A 352 -20.17 -63.71 -22.83
CA ALA A 352 -19.15 -63.82 -21.78
C ALA A 352 -19.74 -63.48 -20.39
N PRO A 353 -19.98 -64.45 -19.49
CA PRO A 353 -20.67 -64.21 -18.21
C PRO A 353 -19.77 -63.68 -17.07
N GLN A 354 -18.53 -63.23 -17.32
CA GLN A 354 -17.55 -63.07 -16.24
C GLN A 354 -16.67 -61.82 -16.29
N ASN A 355 -16.94 -60.82 -17.14
CA ASN A 355 -16.07 -59.64 -17.18
C ASN A 355 -16.86 -58.36 -17.43
N ASP A 356 -17.70 -57.98 -16.48
CA ASP A 356 -18.47 -56.74 -16.58
C ASP A 356 -17.68 -55.63 -15.87
N VAL A 357 -17.13 -54.69 -16.64
CA VAL A 357 -16.64 -53.44 -16.06
C VAL A 357 -17.89 -52.66 -15.62
N ALA A 358 -18.02 -52.38 -14.33
CA ALA A 358 -19.19 -51.67 -13.81
C ALA A 358 -19.39 -50.34 -14.53
N TRP A 359 -20.52 -50.24 -15.23
CA TRP A 359 -20.96 -49.06 -15.99
C TRP A 359 -21.05 -47.84 -15.06
N PRO A 360 -20.43 -46.70 -15.40
CA PRO A 360 -20.55 -45.50 -14.60
C PRO A 360 -21.86 -44.78 -14.92
N SER A 361 -22.88 -44.95 -14.06
CA SER A 361 -24.15 -44.23 -14.18
C SER A 361 -24.03 -42.72 -14.06
N LYS A 362 -22.93 -42.24 -13.46
CA LYS A 362 -22.54 -40.83 -13.35
C LYS A 362 -21.03 -40.71 -13.44
N VAL A 363 -20.57 -39.66 -14.10
CA VAL A 363 -19.16 -39.23 -14.02
C VAL A 363 -19.07 -37.76 -13.64
N TYR A 364 -17.94 -37.39 -13.06
CA TYR A 364 -17.58 -36.01 -12.78
C TYR A 364 -16.39 -35.62 -13.64
N ILE A 365 -16.43 -34.45 -14.26
CA ILE A 365 -15.39 -33.94 -15.15
C ILE A 365 -14.81 -32.70 -14.51
N ARG A 366 -13.50 -32.69 -14.26
CA ARG A 366 -12.75 -31.54 -13.78
C ARG A 366 -12.01 -30.93 -14.96
N VAL A 367 -12.37 -29.72 -15.37
CA VAL A 367 -11.64 -28.95 -16.37
C VAL A 367 -10.72 -27.97 -15.67
N PHE A 368 -9.49 -27.84 -16.17
CA PHE A 368 -8.50 -26.93 -15.62
C PHE A 368 -7.54 -26.44 -16.70
N ARG A 369 -6.92 -25.28 -16.46
CA ARG A 369 -5.97 -24.65 -17.37
C ARG A 369 -4.55 -25.10 -17.03
N VAL A 370 -3.80 -25.56 -18.03
CA VAL A 370 -2.40 -26.04 -17.85
C VAL A 370 -1.34 -25.10 -18.40
N GLN A 371 -1.74 -24.11 -19.19
CA GLN A 371 -0.89 -23.06 -19.71
C GLN A 371 -1.73 -21.79 -19.84
N ASN A 372 -1.11 -20.64 -19.59
CA ASN A 372 -1.74 -19.33 -19.74
C ASN A 372 -0.75 -18.40 -20.45
N ASP A 373 -1.05 -18.09 -21.71
CA ASP A 373 -0.35 -17.11 -22.54
C ASP A 373 -0.90 -15.69 -22.34
N LYS A 374 -1.52 -15.43 -21.19
CA LYS A 374 -2.21 -14.18 -20.83
C LYS A 374 -3.39 -13.87 -21.76
N THR A 375 -4.15 -14.91 -22.13
CA THR A 375 -5.35 -14.77 -22.97
C THR A 375 -6.61 -15.28 -22.27
N CYS A 376 -7.77 -14.75 -22.64
CA CYS A 376 -9.08 -15.26 -22.23
C CYS A 376 -9.57 -16.40 -23.16
N ASN A 377 -8.71 -17.39 -23.43
CA ASN A 377 -9.08 -18.53 -24.26
C ASN A 377 -10.27 -19.29 -23.66
N HIS A 378 -11.10 -19.89 -24.50
CA HIS A 378 -12.29 -20.63 -24.07
C HIS A 378 -12.14 -22.14 -24.28
N TYR A 379 -12.93 -22.89 -23.54
CA TYR A 379 -13.18 -24.30 -23.80
C TYR A 379 -14.67 -24.60 -23.87
N GLN A 380 -14.99 -25.74 -24.48
CA GLN A 380 -16.32 -26.32 -24.46
C GLN A 380 -16.19 -27.84 -24.46
N LEU A 381 -16.85 -28.53 -23.53
CA LEU A 381 -16.86 -29.99 -23.48
C LEU A 381 -17.78 -30.59 -24.55
N ALA A 382 -17.38 -31.72 -25.10
CA ALA A 382 -18.21 -32.63 -25.88
C ALA A 382 -18.29 -33.96 -25.13
N VAL A 383 -19.51 -34.41 -24.84
CA VAL A 383 -19.73 -35.70 -24.17
C VAL A 383 -20.69 -36.51 -25.03
N GLN A 384 -20.33 -37.77 -25.28
CA GLN A 384 -21.08 -38.66 -26.15
C GLN A 384 -21.17 -40.05 -25.54
N ARG A 385 -22.30 -40.71 -25.74
CA ARG A 385 -22.43 -42.16 -25.61
C ARG A 385 -22.55 -42.76 -27.01
N VAL A 386 -21.68 -43.72 -27.31
CA VAL A 386 -21.63 -44.43 -28.60
C VAL A 386 -22.11 -45.86 -28.37
N ASP A 387 -23.01 -46.31 -29.23
CA ASP A 387 -23.48 -47.69 -29.26
C ASP A 387 -22.34 -48.63 -29.66
N ASN A 388 -22.41 -49.88 -29.21
CA ASN A 388 -21.46 -50.92 -29.59
C ASN A 388 -21.83 -51.62 -30.91
#